data_AF-L8G254-F1
#
_entry.id   AF-L8G254-F1
#
_cell.length_a   1.000
_cell.length_b   1.000
_cell.length_c   1.000
_cell.angle_alpha   90.00
_cell.angle_beta   90.00
_cell.angle_gamma   90.00
#
_symmetry.space_group_name_H-M   'P 1'
#
loop_
_entity.id
_entity.type
_entity.pdbx_description
1 polymer ?
#
loop_
_entity_poly.entity_id
_entity_poly.type
_entity_poly.pdbx_seq_one_letter_code
_entity_poly.pdbx_strand_id
1 'polypeptide(L)'
;MRKEWVVVDSQPMNSSTPAENERWKWKLLEHKKQREAWLERERLEKKRLEKERLERERLDMERLVRERLEREIDINLVRWEDDTWKYLTPLAVDAEDPSNIERLVNDYMTRGIRAFNTYLRMMSPAECFQVVINNRTHTILLIAEHELAIDDRMHESAKNLHAEATKRVIGLKRKATEDLSHTYHAWKMVVCTDWNELP
;
A
#
# COMPACT_ATOMS: atom_id res chain seq x y z
N MET A 1 24.27 -10.58 33.07
CA MET A 1 24.78 -10.57 34.45
C MET A 1 23.59 -10.43 35.40
N ARG A 2 23.24 -11.50 36.11
CA ARG A 2 22.08 -11.59 37.00
C ARG A 2 22.47 -10.91 38.31
N LYS A 3 21.92 -9.73 38.61
CA LYS A 3 22.12 -9.08 39.91
C LYS A 3 21.33 -9.88 40.95
N GLU A 4 22.03 -10.75 41.68
CA GLU A 4 21.51 -11.38 42.89
C GLU A 4 21.13 -10.28 43.87
N TRP A 5 19.83 -10.17 44.14
CA TRP A 5 19.34 -9.41 45.28
C TRP A 5 19.63 -10.26 46.52
N VAL A 6 20.77 -10.01 47.16
CA VAL A 6 21.02 -10.51 48.52
C VAL A 6 20.07 -9.75 49.44
N VAL A 7 18.88 -10.30 49.64
CA VAL A 7 18.01 -9.90 50.75
C VAL A 7 18.71 -10.42 52.00
N VAL A 8 19.37 -9.52 52.72
CA VAL A 8 19.85 -9.79 54.08
C VAL A 8 18.61 -9.88 54.98
N ASP A 9 17.98 -11.05 55.00
CA ASP A 9 16.95 -11.41 55.97
C ASP A 9 17.65 -11.69 57.31
N SER A 10 17.85 -10.65 58.10
CA SER A 10 18.13 -10.79 59.53
C SER A 10 16.88 -10.34 60.30
N GLN A 11 16.06 -11.30 60.74
CA GLN A 11 15.04 -11.04 61.75
C GLN A 11 15.69 -10.41 62.99
N PRO A 12 15.08 -9.40 63.63
CA PRO A 12 15.55 -8.96 64.93
C PRO A 12 15.37 -10.11 65.93
N MET A 13 16.50 -10.66 66.38
CA MET A 13 16.55 -11.59 67.52
C MET A 13 15.84 -10.96 68.72
N ASN A 14 14.87 -11.70 69.25
CA ASN A 14 14.03 -11.47 70.43
C ASN A 14 14.60 -10.50 71.49
N SER A 15 14.51 -9.18 71.26
CA SER A 15 14.61 -8.12 72.28
C SER A 15 14.31 -6.70 71.73
N SER A 16 13.49 -6.57 70.67
CA SER A 16 13.23 -5.25 70.06
C SER A 16 12.17 -4.44 70.79
N THR A 17 12.46 -3.15 70.97
CA THR A 17 11.52 -2.18 71.55
C THR A 17 10.35 -1.89 70.60
N PRO A 18 9.18 -1.43 71.09
CA PRO A 18 8.04 -1.08 70.23
C PRO A 18 8.40 -0.10 69.11
N ALA A 19 9.31 0.85 69.36
CA ALA A 19 9.77 1.82 68.37
C ALA A 19 10.62 1.21 67.24
N GLU A 20 11.39 0.16 67.51
CA GLU A 20 12.16 -0.56 66.50
C GLU A 20 11.25 -1.41 65.62
N ASN A 21 10.21 -2.03 66.18
CA ASN A 21 9.21 -2.79 65.42
C ASN A 21 8.44 -1.90 64.44
N GLU A 22 8.04 -0.69 64.87
CA GLU A 22 7.41 0.28 63.97
C GLU A 22 8.36 0.75 62.86
N ARG A 23 9.65 0.97 63.17
CA ARG A 23 10.66 1.32 62.16
C ARG A 23 10.82 0.22 61.10
N TRP A 24 10.77 -1.04 61.50
CA TRP A 24 10.81 -2.19 60.57
C TRP A 24 9.55 -2.27 59.70
N LYS A 25 8.36 -2.05 60.26
CA LYS A 25 7.11 -2.00 59.48
C LYS A 25 7.14 -0.92 58.41
N TRP A 26 7.66 0.27 58.73
CA TRP A 26 7.84 1.36 57.75
C TRP A 26 8.81 0.99 56.64
N LYS A 27 9.96 0.38 56.97
CA LYS A 27 10.93 -0.09 55.97
C LYS A 27 10.32 -1.14 55.02
N LEU A 28 9.53 -2.07 55.56
CA LEU A 28 8.86 -3.09 54.75
C LEU A 28 7.80 -2.49 53.82
N LEU A 29 7.02 -1.53 54.32
CA LEU A 29 6.02 -0.82 53.53
C LEU A 29 6.67 -0.01 52.41
N GLU A 30 7.78 0.66 52.68
CA GLU A 30 8.54 1.43 51.69
C GLU A 30 9.11 0.50 50.61
N HIS A 31 9.72 -0.62 50.99
CA HIS A 31 10.21 -1.62 50.03
C HIS A 31 9.08 -2.20 49.16
N LYS A 32 7.89 -2.44 49.75
CA LYS A 32 6.70 -2.88 49.01
C LYS A 32 6.26 -1.83 47.98
N LYS A 33 6.16 -0.56 48.38
CA LYS A 33 5.81 0.55 47.47
C LYS A 33 6.81 0.70 46.33
N GLN A 34 8.10 0.59 46.62
CA GLN A 34 9.15 0.65 45.60
C GLN A 34 9.05 -0.50 44.60
N ARG A 35 8.74 -1.71 45.06
CA ARG A 35 8.52 -2.88 44.19
C ARG A 35 7.29 -2.72 43.31
N GLU A 36 6.18 -2.24 43.87
CA GLU A 36 4.96 -1.95 43.10
C GLU A 36 5.20 -0.85 42.06
N ALA A 37 5.89 0.23 42.42
CA ALA A 37 6.26 1.30 41.50
C ALA A 37 7.19 0.81 40.36
N TRP A 38 8.12 -0.11 40.68
CA TRP A 38 9.00 -0.71 39.66
C TRP A 38 8.21 -1.59 38.68
N LEU A 39 7.31 -2.44 39.19
CA LEU A 39 6.44 -3.28 38.36
C LEU A 39 5.51 -2.44 37.48
N GLU A 40 4.98 -1.32 38.00
CA GLU A 40 4.12 -0.44 37.22
C GLU A 40 4.90 0.28 36.12
N ARG A 41 6.14 0.73 36.39
CA ARG A 41 7.04 1.26 35.36
C ARG A 41 7.33 0.22 34.28
N GLU A 42 7.64 -1.01 34.66
CA GLU A 42 7.91 -2.09 33.71
C GLU A 42 6.68 -2.40 32.83
N ARG A 43 5.47 -2.37 33.40
CA ARG A 43 4.22 -2.52 32.64
C ARG A 43 3.99 -1.38 31.66
N LEU A 44 4.21 -0.14 32.09
CA LEU A 44 4.08 1.02 31.22
C LEU A 44 5.11 1.00 30.09
N GLU A 45 6.36 0.62 30.38
CA GLU A 45 7.41 0.49 29.38
C GLU A 45 7.09 -0.62 28.36
N LYS A 46 6.64 -1.78 28.82
CA LYS A 46 6.16 -2.86 27.94
C LYS A 46 5.01 -2.39 27.04
N LYS A 47 4.02 -1.68 27.59
CA LYS A 47 2.91 -1.12 26.80
C LYS A 47 3.39 -0.09 25.77
N ARG A 48 4.37 0.75 26.11
CA ARG A 48 4.97 1.72 25.19
C ARG A 48 5.69 1.03 24.03
N LEU A 49 6.51 0.02 24.34
CA LEU A 49 7.22 -0.76 23.32
C LEU A 49 6.26 -1.53 22.41
N GLU A 50 5.21 -2.12 22.96
CA GLU A 50 4.18 -2.81 22.18
C GLU A 50 3.44 -1.85 21.24
N LYS A 51 3.07 -0.68 21.75
CA LYS A 51 2.45 0.38 20.93
C LYS A 51 3.39 0.83 19.80
N GLU A 52 4.66 1.05 20.10
CA GLU A 52 5.66 1.43 19.10
C GLU A 52 5.86 0.35 18.03
N ARG A 53 5.87 -0.93 18.43
CA ARG A 53 5.95 -2.06 17.49
C ARG A 53 4.73 -2.12 16.56
N LEU A 54 3.53 -1.99 17.09
CA LEU A 54 2.29 -1.95 16.30
C LEU A 54 2.26 -0.77 15.35
N GLU A 55 2.73 0.40 15.79
CA GLU A 55 2.80 1.59 14.94
C GLU A 55 3.81 1.41 13.80
N ARG A 56 4.97 0.82 14.09
CA ARG A 56 5.96 0.48 13.06
C ARG A 56 5.41 -0.53 12.05
N GLU A 57 4.73 -1.58 12.50
CA GLU A 57 4.10 -2.56 11.63
C GLU A 57 3.02 -1.95 10.74
N ARG A 58 2.21 -1.03 11.29
CA ARG A 58 1.21 -0.28 10.49
C ARG A 58 1.87 0.59 9.43
N LEU A 59 2.95 1.29 9.76
CA LEU A 59 3.69 2.12 8.81
C LEU A 59 4.34 1.28 7.70
N ASP A 60 4.92 0.13 8.05
CA ASP A 60 5.51 -0.78 7.06
C ASP A 60 4.44 -1.34 6.12
N MET A 61 3.27 -1.73 6.64
CA MET A 61 2.13 -2.15 5.82
C MET A 61 1.63 -1.02 4.92
N GLU A 62 1.52 0.21 5.43
CA GLU A 62 1.12 1.36 4.62
C GLU A 62 2.12 1.65 3.49
N ARG A 63 3.42 1.54 3.78
CA ARG A 63 4.48 1.67 2.76
C ARG A 63 4.36 0.62 1.68
N LEU A 64 4.17 -0.65 2.03
CA LEU A 64 4.00 -1.74 1.06
C LEU A 64 2.75 -1.54 0.20
N VAL A 65 1.62 -1.12 0.80
CA VAL A 65 0.39 -0.83 0.05
C VAL A 65 0.61 0.34 -0.91
N ARG A 66 1.29 1.39 -0.47
CA ARG A 66 1.62 2.55 -1.33
C ARG A 66 2.51 2.14 -2.49
N GLU A 67 3.56 1.37 -2.21
CA GLU A 67 4.51 0.89 -3.21
C GLU A 67 3.81 0.00 -4.26
N ARG A 68 2.84 -0.82 -3.84
CA ARG A 68 2.00 -1.61 -4.74
C ARG A 68 1.10 -0.72 -5.60
N LEU A 69 0.42 0.24 -4.98
CA LEU A 69 -0.48 1.16 -5.69
C LEU A 69 0.27 2.01 -6.72
N GLU A 70 1.51 2.43 -6.42
CA GLU A 70 2.37 3.15 -7.36
C GLU A 70 2.76 2.30 -8.60
N ARG A 71 2.65 0.98 -8.50
CA ARG A 71 2.92 0.02 -9.60
C ARG A 71 1.67 -0.43 -10.34
N GLU A 72 0.47 -0.10 -9.83
CA GLU A 72 -0.77 -0.44 -10.51
C GLU A 72 -0.92 0.36 -11.81
N ILE A 73 -1.31 -0.34 -12.87
CA ILE A 73 -1.59 0.23 -14.17
C ILE A 73 -3.08 0.14 -14.42
N ASP A 74 -3.72 1.29 -14.63
CA ASP A 74 -5.11 1.34 -15.04
C ASP A 74 -5.28 0.88 -16.48
N ILE A 75 -6.03 -0.21 -16.67
CA ILE A 75 -6.44 -0.72 -17.97
C ILE A 75 -7.89 -0.33 -18.24
N ASN A 76 -8.10 0.38 -19.34
CA ASN A 76 -9.43 0.76 -19.82
C ASN A 76 -10.10 -0.44 -20.50
N LEU A 77 -11.33 -0.72 -20.12
CA LEU A 77 -12.19 -1.70 -20.76
C LEU A 77 -13.24 -0.94 -21.56
N VAL A 78 -13.32 -1.21 -22.86
CA VAL A 78 -14.21 -0.49 -23.76
C VAL A 78 -15.04 -1.49 -24.54
N ARG A 79 -16.36 -1.43 -24.39
CA ARG A 79 -17.28 -2.34 -25.04
C ARG A 79 -17.90 -1.72 -26.29
N TRP A 80 -18.02 -2.49 -27.35
CA TRP A 80 -18.82 -2.10 -28.51
C TRP A 80 -20.29 -2.37 -28.23
N GLU A 81 -21.13 -1.34 -28.34
CA GLU A 81 -22.59 -1.42 -28.21
C GLU A 81 -23.22 -0.36 -29.12
N ASP A 82 -24.23 -0.74 -29.91
CA ASP A 82 -25.02 0.17 -30.76
C ASP A 82 -24.17 1.11 -31.62
N ASP A 83 -23.20 0.55 -32.35
CA ASP A 83 -22.24 1.29 -33.19
C ASP A 83 -21.35 2.30 -32.43
N THR A 84 -21.24 2.18 -31.10
CA THR A 84 -20.45 3.08 -30.26
C THR A 84 -19.57 2.36 -29.25
N TRP A 85 -18.43 2.96 -28.91
CA TRP A 85 -17.55 2.49 -27.85
C TRP A 85 -18.01 3.02 -26.48
N LYS A 86 -18.38 2.12 -25.57
CA LYS A 86 -18.75 2.44 -24.18
C LYS A 86 -17.62 2.09 -23.23
N TYR A 87 -17.12 3.09 -22.50
CA TYR A 87 -16.13 2.87 -21.45
C TYR A 87 -16.79 2.20 -20.24
N LEU A 88 -16.20 1.11 -19.78
CA LEU A 88 -16.52 0.48 -18.50
C LEU A 88 -15.57 1.02 -17.42
N THR A 89 -15.79 0.59 -16.18
CA THR A 89 -14.88 0.89 -15.06
C THR A 89 -13.47 0.37 -15.39
N PRO A 90 -12.43 1.23 -15.35
CA PRO A 90 -11.06 0.80 -15.52
C PRO A 90 -10.66 -0.25 -14.48
N LEU A 91 -9.81 -1.18 -14.88
CA LEU A 91 -9.25 -2.20 -14.00
C LEU A 91 -7.84 -1.79 -13.60
N ALA A 92 -7.60 -1.61 -12.30
CA ALA A 92 -6.25 -1.47 -11.76
C ALA A 92 -5.56 -2.85 -11.78
N VAL A 93 -4.40 -2.93 -12.43
CA VAL A 93 -3.65 -4.17 -12.62
C VAL A 93 -2.25 -4.01 -12.05
N ASP A 94 -1.87 -4.91 -11.15
CA ASP A 94 -0.49 -4.99 -10.66
C ASP A 94 0.42 -5.48 -11.80
N ALA A 95 1.45 -4.71 -12.13
CA ALA A 95 2.33 -5.05 -13.24
C ALA A 95 3.15 -6.32 -13.01
N GLU A 96 3.38 -6.71 -11.74
CA GLU A 96 4.07 -7.95 -11.39
C GLU A 96 3.13 -9.16 -11.33
N ASP A 97 1.85 -8.92 -11.06
CA ASP A 97 0.80 -9.95 -11.01
C ASP A 97 -0.46 -9.53 -11.80
N PRO A 98 -0.46 -9.74 -13.13
CA PRO A 98 -1.60 -9.43 -13.97
C PRO A 98 -2.72 -10.50 -13.91
N SER A 99 -2.72 -11.42 -12.95
CA SER A 99 -3.70 -12.53 -12.92
C SER A 99 -5.17 -12.06 -12.87
N ASN A 100 -5.42 -10.87 -12.31
CA ASN A 100 -6.76 -10.29 -12.23
C ASN A 100 -7.34 -9.95 -13.62
N ILE A 101 -6.51 -9.49 -14.57
CA ILE A 101 -6.94 -9.17 -15.93
C ILE A 101 -7.23 -10.43 -16.73
N GLU A 102 -6.43 -11.48 -16.56
CA GLU A 102 -6.60 -12.77 -17.22
C GLU A 102 -7.94 -13.38 -16.79
N ARG A 103 -8.20 -13.41 -15.48
CA ARG A 103 -9.46 -13.91 -14.93
C ARG A 103 -10.67 -13.11 -15.43
N LEU A 104 -10.55 -11.78 -15.47
CA LEU A 104 -11.63 -10.90 -15.95
C LEU A 104 -11.93 -11.15 -17.43
N VAL A 105 -10.90 -11.17 -18.28
CA VAL A 105 -11.09 -11.41 -19.72
C VAL A 105 -11.66 -12.80 -19.96
N ASN A 106 -11.22 -13.81 -19.20
CA ASN A 106 -11.78 -15.16 -19.28
C ASN A 106 -13.28 -15.20 -18.90
N ASP A 107 -13.70 -14.48 -17.85
CA ASP A 107 -15.12 -14.33 -17.50
C ASP A 107 -15.94 -13.71 -18.64
N TYR A 108 -15.43 -12.69 -19.32
CA TYR A 108 -16.08 -12.15 -20.52
C TYR A 108 -16.17 -13.17 -21.67
N MET A 109 -15.08 -13.91 -21.92
CA MET A 109 -15.06 -14.91 -23.00
C MET A 109 -16.03 -16.06 -22.78
N THR A 110 -16.23 -16.50 -21.54
CA THR A 110 -17.24 -17.52 -21.22
C THR A 110 -18.67 -17.03 -21.45
N ARG A 111 -18.89 -15.71 -21.48
CA ARG A 111 -20.18 -15.06 -21.78
C ARG A 111 -20.35 -14.67 -23.25
N GLY A 112 -19.47 -15.14 -24.13
CA GLY A 112 -19.55 -14.86 -25.58
C GLY A 112 -19.06 -13.46 -25.96
N ILE A 113 -18.17 -12.86 -25.16
CA ILE A 113 -17.54 -11.56 -25.45
C ILE A 113 -16.05 -11.80 -25.71
N ARG A 114 -15.56 -11.34 -26.85
CA ARG A 114 -14.15 -11.48 -27.26
C ARG A 114 -13.37 -10.22 -26.93
N ALA A 115 -12.09 -10.40 -26.58
CA ALA A 115 -11.18 -9.31 -26.26
C ALA A 115 -10.26 -9.02 -27.46
N PHE A 116 -10.07 -7.73 -27.76
CA PHE A 116 -9.25 -7.24 -28.85
C PHE A 116 -8.37 -6.09 -28.36
N ASN A 117 -7.23 -5.91 -29.02
CA ASN A 117 -6.47 -4.67 -28.87
C ASN A 117 -7.08 -3.54 -29.72
N THR A 118 -6.52 -2.34 -29.63
CA THR A 118 -6.97 -1.18 -30.40
C THR A 118 -6.73 -1.26 -31.92
N TYR A 119 -6.01 -2.29 -32.38
CA TYR A 119 -5.87 -2.63 -33.80
C TYR A 119 -6.86 -3.72 -34.24
N LEU A 120 -7.86 -4.03 -33.40
CA LEU A 120 -8.85 -5.09 -33.63
C LEU A 120 -8.22 -6.48 -33.84
N ARG A 121 -7.03 -6.71 -33.29
CA ARG A 121 -6.45 -8.05 -33.19
C ARG A 121 -6.99 -8.73 -31.94
N MET A 122 -7.60 -9.89 -32.13
CA MET A 122 -8.09 -10.72 -31.04
C MET A 122 -6.94 -11.13 -30.12
N MET A 123 -7.19 -11.11 -28.81
CA MET A 123 -6.23 -11.48 -27.78
C MET A 123 -6.80 -12.63 -26.95
N SER A 124 -5.94 -13.55 -26.53
CA SER A 124 -6.23 -14.51 -25.47
C SER A 124 -6.15 -13.86 -24.08
N PRO A 125 -6.81 -14.42 -23.05
CA PRO A 125 -6.77 -13.87 -21.70
C PRO A 125 -5.34 -13.69 -21.15
N ALA A 126 -4.47 -14.66 -21.39
CA ALA A 126 -3.09 -14.68 -20.87
C ALA A 126 -2.17 -13.61 -21.50
N GLU A 127 -2.44 -13.19 -22.75
CA GLU A 127 -1.59 -12.20 -23.44
C GLU A 127 -2.12 -10.77 -23.34
N CYS A 128 -3.36 -10.58 -22.87
CA CYS A 128 -4.05 -9.29 -22.87
C CYS A 128 -3.22 -8.17 -22.25
N PHE A 129 -2.69 -8.39 -21.04
CA PHE A 129 -1.90 -7.39 -20.33
C PHE A 129 -0.68 -6.97 -21.15
N GLN A 130 0.15 -7.93 -21.56
CA GLN A 130 1.38 -7.65 -22.28
C GLN A 130 1.12 -6.90 -23.59
N VAL A 131 0.08 -7.28 -24.33
CA VAL A 131 -0.27 -6.66 -25.62
C VAL A 131 -0.70 -5.20 -25.43
N VAL A 132 -1.57 -4.89 -24.46
CA VAL A 132 -2.06 -3.51 -24.29
C VAL A 132 -1.02 -2.56 -23.70
N ILE A 133 -0.09 -3.09 -22.90
CA ILE A 133 1.08 -2.34 -22.41
C ILE A 133 2.05 -2.07 -23.58
N ASN A 134 2.37 -3.08 -24.38
CA ASN A 134 3.27 -2.93 -25.53
C ASN A 134 2.71 -1.95 -26.58
N ASN A 135 1.40 -1.96 -26.78
CA ASN A 135 0.71 -1.02 -27.67
C ASN A 135 0.58 0.39 -27.07
N ARG A 136 0.98 0.60 -25.81
CA ARG A 136 0.93 1.89 -25.09
C ARG A 136 -0.45 2.54 -25.07
N THR A 137 -1.50 1.74 -25.14
CA THR A 137 -2.89 2.20 -25.11
C THR A 137 -3.56 1.90 -23.79
N HIS A 138 -3.09 0.89 -23.05
CA HIS A 138 -3.70 0.41 -21.81
C HIS A 138 -5.23 0.25 -21.98
N THR A 139 -5.64 -0.32 -23.12
CA THR A 139 -7.05 -0.38 -23.53
C THR A 139 -7.35 -1.74 -24.14
N ILE A 140 -8.33 -2.45 -23.58
CA ILE A 140 -8.91 -3.67 -24.13
C ILE A 140 -10.28 -3.34 -24.71
N LEU A 141 -10.50 -3.76 -25.95
CA LEU A 141 -11.79 -3.69 -26.62
C LEU A 141 -12.55 -4.99 -26.40
N LEU A 142 -13.82 -4.88 -26.01
CA LEU A 142 -14.71 -5.99 -25.75
C LEU A 142 -15.82 -5.96 -26.80
N ILE A 143 -15.94 -7.02 -27.59
CA ILE A 143 -16.93 -7.11 -28.67
C ILE A 143 -17.69 -8.42 -28.50
N ALA A 144 -19.02 -8.34 -28.49
CA ALA A 144 -19.84 -9.54 -28.39
C ALA A 144 -19.72 -10.38 -29.67
N GLU A 145 -19.75 -11.71 -29.55
CA GLU A 145 -19.59 -12.62 -30.69
C GLU A 145 -20.59 -12.38 -31.82
N HIS A 146 -21.81 -11.95 -31.47
CA HIS A 146 -22.87 -11.65 -32.43
C HIS A 146 -22.69 -10.29 -33.14
N GLU A 147 -21.80 -9.44 -32.64
CA GLU A 147 -21.48 -8.12 -33.20
C GLU A 147 -20.12 -8.10 -33.91
N LEU A 148 -19.50 -9.27 -34.14
CA LEU A 148 -18.20 -9.41 -34.81
C LEU A 148 -18.22 -9.08 -36.31
N ALA A 149 -19.27 -8.46 -36.83
CA ALA A 149 -19.29 -7.89 -38.18
C ALA A 149 -18.41 -6.63 -38.19
N ILE A 150 -17.09 -6.82 -38.17
CA ILE A 150 -16.11 -5.73 -38.17
C ILE A 150 -16.21 -5.01 -39.52
N ASP A 151 -16.95 -3.90 -39.55
CA ASP A 151 -17.12 -3.04 -40.71
C ASP A 151 -16.00 -1.97 -40.78
N ASP A 152 -15.93 -1.25 -41.91
CA ASP A 152 -14.94 -0.19 -42.10
C ASP A 152 -15.10 0.94 -41.06
N ARG A 153 -16.34 1.16 -40.60
CA ARG A 153 -16.70 2.16 -39.60
C ARG A 153 -16.14 1.80 -38.22
N MET A 154 -16.25 0.55 -37.78
CA MET A 154 -15.67 0.06 -36.54
C MET A 154 -14.14 0.15 -36.61
N HIS A 155 -13.52 -0.20 -37.74
CA HIS A 155 -12.08 -0.02 -37.94
C HIS A 155 -11.65 1.43 -37.77
N GLU A 156 -12.35 2.37 -38.42
CA GLU A 156 -12.01 3.78 -38.33
C GLU A 156 -12.24 4.33 -36.91
N SER A 157 -13.32 3.91 -36.25
CA SER A 157 -13.61 4.24 -34.86
C SER A 157 -12.53 3.70 -33.90
N ALA A 158 -12.07 2.47 -34.10
CA ALA A 158 -11.00 1.85 -33.31
C ALA A 158 -9.64 2.56 -33.50
N LYS A 159 -9.33 3.06 -34.71
CA LYS A 159 -8.13 3.88 -34.94
C LYS A 159 -8.18 5.20 -34.18
N ASN A 160 -9.33 5.87 -34.17
CA ASN A 160 -9.52 7.09 -33.39
C ASN A 160 -9.32 6.80 -31.89
N LEU A 161 -9.91 5.70 -31.41
CA LEU A 161 -9.73 5.24 -30.03
C LEU A 161 -8.27 4.93 -29.70
N HIS A 162 -7.52 4.30 -30.62
CA HIS A 162 -6.08 4.06 -30.48
C HIS A 162 -5.31 5.37 -30.30
N ALA A 163 -5.58 6.37 -31.14
CA ALA A 163 -4.91 7.67 -31.09
C ALA A 163 -5.22 8.41 -29.79
N GLU A 164 -6.48 8.39 -29.33
CA GLU A 164 -6.88 8.96 -28.05
C GLU A 164 -6.24 8.26 -26.85
N ALA A 165 -6.27 6.92 -26.83
CA ALA A 165 -5.67 6.11 -25.77
C ALA A 165 -4.16 6.39 -25.65
N THR A 166 -3.46 6.45 -26.77
CA THR A 166 -2.03 6.77 -26.81
C THR A 166 -1.75 8.17 -26.26
N LYS A 167 -2.57 9.17 -26.63
CA LYS A 167 -2.46 10.54 -26.08
C LYS A 167 -2.67 10.55 -24.56
N ARG A 168 -3.64 9.80 -24.04
CA ARG A 168 -3.89 9.68 -22.59
C ARG A 168 -2.67 9.13 -21.86
N VAL A 169 -2.12 8.00 -22.33
CA VAL A 169 -0.94 7.39 -21.70
C VAL A 169 0.28 8.31 -21.74
N ILE A 170 0.52 9.01 -22.86
CA ILE A 170 1.60 9.99 -22.96
C ILE A 170 1.37 11.18 -22.02
N GLY A 171 0.14 11.68 -21.93
CA GLY A 171 -0.24 12.77 -21.03
C GLY A 171 -0.04 12.41 -19.56
N LEU A 172 -0.45 11.20 -19.16
CA LEU A 172 -0.22 10.66 -17.81
C LEU A 172 1.27 10.61 -17.47
N LYS A 173 2.11 10.14 -18.41
CA LYS A 173 3.57 10.12 -18.21
C LYS A 173 4.15 11.52 -17.99
N ARG A 174 3.69 12.52 -18.74
CA ARG A 174 4.15 13.92 -18.56
C ARG A 174 3.76 14.47 -17.20
N LYS A 175 2.51 14.25 -16.78
CA LYS A 175 2.04 14.69 -15.46
C LYS A 175 2.84 14.05 -14.33
N ALA A 176 3.08 12.74 -14.40
CA ALA A 176 3.91 12.04 -13.43
C ALA A 176 5.34 12.61 -13.36
N THR A 177 5.96 12.95 -14.50
CA THR A 177 7.29 13.58 -14.51
C THR A 177 7.29 15.00 -13.93
N GLU A 178 6.22 15.77 -14.12
CA GLU A 178 6.06 17.11 -13.53
C GLU A 178 5.89 17.03 -12.01
N ASP A 179 5.03 16.13 -11.52
CA ASP A 179 4.81 15.92 -10.07
C ASP A 179 6.11 15.48 -9.36
N LEU A 180 6.92 14.63 -10.00
CA LEU A 180 8.26 14.25 -9.52
C LEU A 180 9.24 15.45 -9.51
N SER A 181 9.19 16.31 -10.53
CA SER A 181 10.02 17.52 -10.57
C SER A 181 9.62 18.51 -9.46
N HIS A 182 8.32 18.73 -9.25
CA HIS A 182 7.82 19.61 -8.20
C HIS A 182 8.17 19.10 -6.80
N THR A 183 8.06 17.79 -6.55
CA THR A 183 8.46 17.18 -5.27
C THR A 183 9.96 17.28 -5.04
N TYR A 184 10.81 17.04 -6.04
CA TYR A 184 12.26 17.24 -5.94
C TYR A 184 12.63 18.71 -5.65
N HIS A 185 11.97 19.66 -6.33
CA HIS A 185 12.17 21.08 -6.07
C HIS A 185 11.73 21.50 -4.66
N ALA A 186 10.59 21.02 -4.17
CA ALA A 186 10.13 21.28 -2.82
C ALA A 186 11.11 20.73 -1.77
N TRP A 187 11.60 19.50 -1.96
CA TRP A 187 12.63 18.90 -1.09
C TRP A 187 13.92 19.72 -1.07
N LYS A 188 14.39 20.17 -2.24
CA LYS A 188 15.59 21.00 -2.35
C LYS A 188 15.43 22.33 -1.59
N MET A 189 14.25 22.94 -1.65
CA MET A 189 13.98 24.19 -0.92
C MET A 189 13.93 23.98 0.60
N VAL A 190 13.35 22.88 1.09
CA VAL A 190 13.32 22.53 2.53
C VAL A 190 14.73 22.21 3.07
N VAL A 191 15.54 21.47 2.31
CA VAL A 191 16.94 21.20 2.70
C VAL A 191 17.77 22.49 2.71
N CYS A 192 17.50 23.45 1.81
CA CYS A 192 18.21 24.74 1.81
C CYS A 192 17.79 25.66 2.97
N THR A 193 16.61 25.50 3.57
CA THR A 193 16.18 26.31 4.73
C THR A 193 16.78 25.84 6.06
N ASP A 194 17.18 24.57 6.19
CA ASP A 194 17.77 24.03 7.43
C ASP A 194 19.27 24.33 7.58
N TRP A 195 19.95 24.79 6.52
CA TRP A 195 21.40 25.09 6.56
C TRP A 195 21.74 26.58 6.82
N ASN A 196 20.75 27.45 7.00
CA ASN A 196 20.97 28.87 7.28
C ASN A 196 20.79 29.28 8.76
N GLU A 197 20.60 28.32 9.67
CA GLU A 197 20.57 28.58 11.11
C GLU A 197 21.54 27.67 11.85
N LEU A 198 22.85 27.95 11.77
CA LEU A 198 23.75 27.68 12.89
C LEU A 198 24.70 28.88 13.09
N PRO A 199 24.86 29.35 14.35
CA PRO A 199 25.60 30.56 14.72
C PRO A 199 27.12 30.48 14.52
#